data_AF-A0A150XWR4-F1
#
_entry.id   AF-A0A150XWR4-F1
#
_cell.length_a   1.000
_cell.length_b   1.000
_cell.length_c   1.000
_cell.angle_alpha   90.00
_cell.angle_beta   90.00
_cell.angle_gamma   90.00
#
_symmetry.space_group_name_H-M   'P 1'
#
loop_
_entity.id
_entity.type
_entity.pdbx_description
1 polymer ?
#
loop_
_entity_poly.entity_id
_entity_poly.type
_entity_poly.pdbx_seq_one_letter_code
_entity_poly.pdbx_strand_id
1 'polypeptide(L)'
;MSGYSGTPLAKKLGIKEDFKVMLINPPDYYNGLFESLPANIEFIEDQSEVQVDFIHFFTKSEEELSNRILALKLRLKPSGMLWISWPKKASKVFTDINDSVVRRIGLESGLVDVKVCAVDEIWSGLKFVFRLKDRD
;
A
#
# COMPACT_ATOMS: atom_id res chain seq x y z
N MET A 1 4.76 -19.39 -19.31
CA MET A 1 5.59 -18.17 -19.40
C MET A 1 4.76 -16.99 -18.88
N SER A 2 5.03 -16.52 -17.68
CA SER A 2 4.53 -15.23 -17.18
C SER A 2 5.66 -14.54 -16.43
N GLY A 3 5.93 -13.28 -16.79
CA GLY A 3 7.06 -12.49 -16.31
C GLY A 3 6.90 -12.01 -14.87
N TYR A 4 6.79 -12.94 -13.92
CA TYR A 4 6.91 -12.59 -12.51
C TYR A 4 8.38 -12.70 -12.12
N SER A 5 9.03 -11.56 -11.85
CA SER A 5 10.31 -11.55 -11.17
C SER A 5 10.22 -12.51 -9.98
N GLY A 6 11.06 -13.54 -9.88
CA GLY A 6 11.08 -14.50 -8.76
C GLY A 6 11.41 -13.89 -7.39
N THR A 7 11.25 -12.58 -7.24
CA THR A 7 11.34 -11.82 -6.01
C THR A 7 10.04 -12.00 -5.22
N PRO A 8 10.10 -12.53 -3.99
CA PRO A 8 8.92 -12.66 -3.11
C PRO A 8 8.17 -11.34 -2.93
N LEU A 9 6.85 -11.41 -2.80
CA LEU A 9 5.99 -10.21 -2.72
C LEU A 9 6.39 -9.26 -1.58
N ALA A 10 6.74 -9.79 -0.39
CA ALA A 10 7.17 -8.97 0.74
C ALA A 10 8.38 -8.07 0.37
N LYS A 11 9.37 -8.62 -0.32
CA LYS A 11 10.54 -7.89 -0.81
C LYS A 11 10.17 -6.90 -1.92
N LYS A 12 9.20 -7.25 -2.76
CA LYS A 12 8.68 -6.37 -3.83
C LYS A 12 7.99 -5.13 -3.28
N LEU A 13 7.22 -5.30 -2.19
CA LEU A 13 6.53 -4.24 -1.44
C LEU A 13 7.51 -3.46 -0.54
N GLY A 14 8.66 -4.04 -0.21
CA GLY A 14 9.70 -3.41 0.61
C GLY A 14 9.46 -3.53 2.12
N ILE A 15 8.71 -4.56 2.53
CA ILE A 15 8.51 -4.92 3.94
C ILE A 15 9.84 -5.46 4.49
N LYS A 16 10.24 -5.01 5.68
CA LYS A 16 11.48 -5.43 6.35
C LYS A 16 11.18 -5.96 7.75
N GLU A 17 12.18 -6.56 8.37
CA GLU A 17 12.14 -6.99 9.76
C GLU A 17 11.84 -5.81 10.70
N ASP A 18 11.19 -6.12 11.83
CA ASP A 18 10.82 -5.17 12.89
C ASP A 18 9.88 -4.02 12.46
N PHE A 19 9.28 -4.12 11.27
CA PHE A 19 8.33 -3.12 10.78
C PHE A 19 7.03 -3.15 11.58
N LYS A 20 6.54 -1.95 11.93
CA LYS A 20 5.15 -1.75 12.27
C LYS A 20 4.34 -1.65 10.98
N VAL A 21 3.37 -2.53 10.82
CA VAL A 21 2.53 -2.68 9.62
C VAL A 21 1.09 -2.38 9.95
N MET A 22 0.48 -1.46 9.22
CA MET A 22 -0.95 -1.18 9.30
C MET A 22 -1.63 -1.63 8.01
N LEU A 23 -2.69 -2.42 8.14
CA LEU A 23 -3.48 -2.90 7.00
C LEU A 23 -4.83 -2.22 7.00
N ILE A 24 -5.24 -1.68 5.87
CA ILE A 24 -6.56 -1.06 5.73
C ILE A 24 -7.34 -1.79 4.63
N ASN A 25 -8.49 -2.33 5.04
CA ASN A 25 -9.34 -3.21 4.24
C ASN A 25 -8.59 -4.35 3.53
N PRO A 26 -7.68 -5.09 4.22
CA PRO A 26 -6.98 -6.19 3.56
C PRO A 26 -7.99 -7.21 3.01
N PRO A 27 -7.72 -7.85 1.86
CA PRO A 27 -8.51 -9.00 1.45
C PRO A 27 -8.43 -10.10 2.52
N ASP A 28 -9.48 -10.91 2.66
CA ASP A 28 -9.53 -12.00 3.66
C ASP A 28 -8.34 -12.97 3.56
N TYR A 29 -7.77 -13.07 2.36
CA TYR A 29 -6.63 -13.91 2.04
C TYR A 29 -5.27 -13.18 2.12
N TYR A 30 -5.19 -12.02 2.78
CA TYR A 30 -3.96 -11.20 2.82
C TYR A 30 -2.72 -11.97 3.27
N ASN A 31 -2.84 -12.80 4.31
CA ASN A 31 -1.72 -13.62 4.79
C ASN A 31 -1.27 -14.65 3.75
N GLY A 32 -2.18 -15.10 2.87
CA GLY A 32 -1.89 -16.00 1.75
C GLY A 32 -1.25 -15.31 0.54
N LEU A 33 -1.11 -13.97 0.54
CA LEU A 33 -0.38 -13.25 -0.50
C LEU A 33 1.15 -13.47 -0.41
N PHE A 34 1.65 -13.90 0.74
CA PHE A 34 3.07 -13.99 1.03
C PHE A 34 3.48 -15.45 1.25
N GLU A 35 4.56 -15.87 0.58
CA GLU A 35 5.23 -17.14 0.88
C GLU A 35 5.82 -17.11 2.30
N SER A 36 6.38 -15.96 2.68
CA SER A 36 6.85 -15.64 4.02
C SER A 36 6.87 -14.13 4.22
N LEU A 37 6.68 -13.71 5.48
CA LEU A 37 6.93 -12.34 5.91
C LEU A 37 8.27 -12.27 6.65
N PRO A 38 8.94 -11.11 6.67
CA PRO A 38 10.10 -10.87 7.52
C PRO A 38 9.81 -11.14 9.00
N ALA A 39 10.85 -11.36 9.79
CA ALA A 39 10.71 -11.58 11.22
C ALA A 39 10.17 -10.33 11.95
N ASN A 40 9.52 -10.55 13.09
CA ASN A 40 9.12 -9.51 14.05
C ASN A 40 8.23 -8.38 13.48
N ILE A 41 7.40 -8.68 12.49
CA ILE A 41 6.37 -7.72 12.04
C ILE A 41 5.36 -7.51 13.16
N GLU A 42 5.14 -6.26 13.52
CA GLU A 42 4.09 -5.86 14.46
C GLU A 42 2.91 -5.30 13.68
N PHE A 43 1.76 -5.97 13.73
CA PHE A 43 0.54 -5.46 13.11
C PHE A 43 -0.13 -4.44 14.03
N ILE A 44 -0.29 -3.23 13.52
CA ILE A 44 -0.91 -2.10 14.22
C ILE A 44 -2.32 -1.90 13.70
N GLU A 45 -3.28 -1.83 14.61
CA GLU A 45 -4.68 -1.55 14.29
C GLU A 45 -4.85 -0.12 13.74
N ASP A 46 -5.76 0.05 12.79
CA ASP A 46 -6.07 1.35 12.14
C ASP A 46 -6.43 2.47 13.15
N GLN A 47 -7.07 2.10 14.24
CA GLN A 47 -7.48 3.04 15.31
C GLN A 47 -6.30 3.54 16.15
N SER A 48 -5.13 2.90 16.06
CA SER A 48 -3.95 3.28 16.82
C SER A 48 -3.39 4.63 16.38
N GLU A 49 -2.83 5.38 17.34
CA GLU A 49 -2.14 6.63 17.04
C GLU A 49 -0.66 6.47 16.71
N VAL A 50 -0.15 5.25 16.79
CA VAL A 50 1.25 4.94 16.54
C VAL A 50 1.60 5.18 15.07
N GLN A 51 2.71 5.88 14.82
CA GLN A 51 3.28 5.97 13.48
C GLN A 51 3.92 4.66 13.05
N VAL A 52 3.66 4.25 11.80
CA VAL A 52 4.07 2.96 11.25
C VAL A 52 5.06 3.09 10.09
N ASP A 53 5.80 2.01 9.83
CA ASP A 53 6.79 1.94 8.76
C ASP A 53 6.14 1.64 7.41
N PHE A 54 5.01 0.93 7.43
CA PHE A 54 4.34 0.43 6.24
C PHE A 54 2.82 0.43 6.43
N ILE A 55 2.12 1.06 5.48
CA ILE A 55 0.65 0.99 5.38
C ILE A 55 0.31 0.30 4.06
N HIS A 56 -0.55 -0.71 4.10
CA HIS A 56 -1.13 -1.32 2.90
C HIS A 56 -2.63 -1.10 2.89
N PHE A 57 -3.07 -0.19 2.03
CA PHE A 57 -4.46 0.20 1.90
C PHE A 57 -5.04 -0.37 0.61
N PHE A 58 -6.08 -1.19 0.72
CA PHE A 58 -6.85 -1.70 -0.40
C PHE A 58 -8.18 -0.94 -0.53
N THR A 59 -8.50 -0.48 -1.74
CA THR A 59 -9.78 0.19 -1.99
C THR A 59 -10.30 -0.09 -3.39
N LYS A 60 -11.63 0.00 -3.52
CA LYS A 60 -12.37 -0.07 -4.78
C LYS A 60 -13.06 1.26 -5.10
N SER A 61 -12.83 2.28 -4.27
CA SER A 61 -13.55 3.56 -4.28
C SER A 61 -12.58 4.74 -4.30
N GLU A 62 -12.77 5.64 -5.26
CA GLU A 62 -12.11 6.94 -5.30
C GLU A 62 -12.45 7.80 -4.07
N GLU A 63 -13.72 7.79 -3.66
CA GLU A 63 -14.21 8.52 -2.50
C GLU A 63 -13.50 8.08 -1.21
N GLU A 64 -13.41 6.76 -1.00
CA GLU A 64 -12.72 6.21 0.17
C GLU A 64 -11.25 6.62 0.20
N LEU A 65 -10.55 6.54 -0.94
CA LEU A 65 -9.16 7.00 -1.02
C LEU A 65 -9.03 8.47 -0.66
N SER A 66 -9.88 9.32 -1.24
CA SER A 66 -9.87 10.77 -1.02
C SER A 66 -10.09 11.12 0.46
N ASN A 67 -11.01 10.43 1.12
CA ASN A 67 -11.33 10.66 2.53
C ASN A 67 -10.25 10.16 3.49
N ARG A 68 -9.50 9.11 3.12
CA ARG A 68 -8.54 8.46 4.02
C ARG A 68 -7.09 8.92 3.85
N ILE A 69 -6.70 9.39 2.67
CA ILE A 69 -5.28 9.52 2.34
C ILE A 69 -4.50 10.46 3.29
N LEU A 70 -5.13 11.56 3.73
CA LEU A 70 -4.49 12.49 4.66
C LEU A 70 -4.31 11.87 6.05
N ALA A 71 -5.31 11.13 6.55
CA ALA A 71 -5.21 10.43 7.82
C ALA A 71 -4.12 9.35 7.77
N LEU A 72 -4.09 8.54 6.71
CA LEU A 72 -3.05 7.51 6.53
C LEU A 72 -1.64 8.12 6.41
N LYS A 73 -1.52 9.25 5.73
CA LYS A 73 -0.25 10.01 5.66
C LYS A 73 0.23 10.44 7.06
N LEU A 74 -0.66 10.88 7.94
CA LEU A 74 -0.30 11.27 9.32
C LEU A 74 0.13 10.09 10.20
N ARG A 75 -0.37 8.88 9.90
CA ARG A 75 0.05 7.63 10.55
C ARG A 75 1.38 7.08 10.02
N LEU A 76 1.93 7.66 8.96
CA LEU A 76 3.16 7.17 8.35
C LEU A 76 4.38 7.86 8.99
N LYS A 77 5.40 7.09 9.36
CA LYS A 77 6.70 7.67 9.70
C LYS A 77 7.27 8.45 8.49
N PRO A 78 8.14 9.45 8.69
CA PRO A 78 8.77 10.19 7.58
C PRO A 78 9.50 9.30 6.56
N SER A 79 10.12 8.20 7.04
CA SER A 79 10.81 7.20 6.21
C SER A 79 9.91 6.04 5.75
N GLY A 80 8.64 6.03 6.18
CA GLY A 80 7.69 4.97 5.89
C GLY A 80 7.20 4.98 4.45
N MET A 81 6.39 3.98 4.13
CA MET A 81 5.75 3.86 2.82
C MET A 81 4.28 3.49 2.90
N LEU A 82 3.48 4.15 2.06
CA LEU A 82 2.07 3.86 1.86
C LEU A 82 1.92 3.14 0.52
N TRP A 83 1.42 1.91 0.54
CA TRP A 83 0.96 1.20 -0.64
C TRP A 83 -0.55 1.33 -0.75
N ILE A 84 -1.01 1.85 -1.90
CA ILE A 84 -2.44 1.89 -2.24
C ILE A 84 -2.67 0.86 -3.33
N SER A 85 -3.59 -0.06 -3.07
CA SER A 85 -3.93 -1.18 -3.93
C SER A 85 -5.38 -1.09 -4.42
N TRP A 86 -5.57 -1.27 -5.74
CA TRP A 86 -6.86 -1.21 -6.40
C TRP A 86 -7.06 -2.42 -7.32
N PRO A 87 -8.32 -2.82 -7.62
CA PRO A 87 -8.55 -3.94 -8.51
C PRO A 87 -8.10 -3.64 -9.94
N LYS A 88 -7.40 -4.58 -10.55
CA LYS A 88 -7.04 -4.53 -11.97
C LYS A 88 -8.32 -4.53 -12.80
N LYS A 89 -8.29 -3.87 -13.95
CA LYS A 89 -9.38 -3.91 -14.94
C LYS A 89 -9.76 -5.34 -15.35
N ALA A 90 -8.80 -6.26 -15.37
CA ALA A 90 -9.02 -7.66 -15.75
C ALA A 90 -9.63 -8.54 -14.62
N SER A 91 -9.66 -8.06 -13.38
CA SER A 91 -10.09 -8.84 -12.21
C SER A 91 -11.60 -9.09 -12.14
N LYS A 92 -12.39 -8.38 -12.96
CA LYS A 92 -13.88 -8.37 -12.93
C LYS A 92 -14.49 -7.89 -11.60
N VAL A 93 -13.68 -7.38 -10.67
CA VAL A 93 -14.16 -6.72 -9.47
C VAL A 93 -14.66 -5.32 -9.84
N PHE A 94 -15.87 -4.98 -9.45
CA PHE A 94 -16.41 -3.64 -9.64
C PHE A 94 -15.61 -2.62 -8.82
N THR A 95 -15.18 -1.54 -9.48
CA THR A 95 -14.33 -0.49 -8.93
C THR A 95 -14.51 0.78 -9.77
N ASP A 96 -14.53 1.95 -9.13
CA ASP A 96 -14.48 3.24 -9.82
C ASP A 96 -13.04 3.81 -9.91
N ILE A 97 -12.11 3.21 -9.17
CA ILE A 97 -10.72 3.66 -9.07
C ILE A 97 -9.77 2.91 -10.03
N ASN A 98 -8.74 3.62 -10.51
CA ASN A 98 -7.67 3.10 -11.37
C ASN A 98 -6.32 3.78 -11.08
N ASP A 99 -5.25 3.37 -11.78
CA ASP A 99 -3.89 3.92 -11.61
C ASP A 99 -3.82 5.45 -11.67
N SER A 100 -4.47 6.06 -12.65
CA SER A 100 -4.46 7.52 -12.84
C SER A 100 -5.10 8.23 -11.65
N VAL A 101 -6.20 7.70 -11.13
CA VAL A 101 -6.90 8.24 -9.95
C VAL A 101 -6.03 8.10 -8.70
N VAL A 102 -5.47 6.90 -8.46
CA VAL A 102 -4.58 6.64 -7.30
C VAL A 102 -3.37 7.56 -7.33
N ARG A 103 -2.70 7.68 -8.49
CA ARG A 103 -1.54 8.57 -8.66
C ARG A 103 -1.93 10.03 -8.40
N ARG A 104 -3.02 10.51 -9.00
CA ARG A 104 -3.48 11.90 -8.80
C ARG A 104 -3.72 12.21 -7.33
N ILE A 105 -4.54 11.42 -6.64
CA ILE A 105 -4.88 11.67 -5.23
C ILE A 105 -3.64 11.55 -4.33
N GLY A 106 -2.78 10.57 -4.60
CA GLY A 106 -1.49 10.43 -3.91
C GLY A 106 -0.61 11.67 -4.02
N LEU A 107 -0.46 12.22 -5.22
CA LEU A 107 0.33 13.43 -5.45
C LEU A 107 -0.33 14.69 -4.85
N GLU A 108 -1.65 14.81 -4.94
CA GLU A 108 -2.44 15.90 -4.33
C GLU A 108 -2.32 15.89 -2.80
N SER A 109 -2.15 14.72 -2.18
CA SER A 109 -1.86 14.61 -0.74
C SER A 109 -0.45 15.06 -0.34
N GLY A 110 0.40 15.41 -1.31
CA GLY A 110 1.79 15.84 -1.10
C GLY A 110 2.81 14.71 -0.98
N LEU A 111 2.40 13.45 -1.21
CA LEU A 111 3.33 12.32 -1.35
C LEU A 111 3.93 12.29 -2.76
N VAL A 112 4.90 11.40 -2.98
CA VAL A 112 5.43 11.08 -4.31
C VAL A 112 5.33 9.59 -4.58
N ASP A 113 4.93 9.24 -5.80
CA ASP A 113 4.91 7.85 -6.24
C ASP A 113 6.32 7.36 -6.59
N VAL A 114 6.56 6.06 -6.36
CA VAL A 114 7.89 5.45 -6.52
C VAL A 114 7.85 4.27 -7.47
N LYS A 115 6.89 3.36 -7.26
CA LYS A 115 6.87 2.08 -7.94
C LYS A 115 5.46 1.51 -7.97
N VAL A 116 5.07 1.02 -9.14
CA VAL A 116 3.87 0.19 -9.33
C VAL A 116 4.24 -1.30 -9.32
N CYS A 117 3.36 -2.15 -8.81
CA CYS A 117 3.49 -3.60 -8.99
C CYS A 117 2.14 -4.33 -8.97
N ALA A 118 2.09 -5.53 -9.56
CA ALA A 118 1.02 -6.48 -9.29
C ALA A 118 1.26 -7.12 -7.90
N VAL A 119 0.24 -7.02 -7.04
CA VAL A 119 0.20 -7.63 -5.70
C VAL A 119 -0.19 -9.10 -5.84
N ASP A 120 -1.29 -9.37 -6.54
CA ASP A 120 -1.75 -10.70 -6.93
C ASP A 120 -2.48 -10.60 -8.29
N GLU A 121 -3.35 -11.55 -8.62
CA GLU A 121 -4.17 -11.52 -9.84
C GLU A 121 -5.28 -10.46 -9.82
N ILE A 122 -5.72 -10.03 -8.63
CA ILE A 122 -6.83 -9.07 -8.46
C ILE A 122 -6.32 -7.65 -8.34
N TRP A 123 -5.25 -7.42 -7.58
CA TRP A 123 -4.83 -6.10 -7.11
C TRP A 123 -3.54 -5.64 -7.79
N SER A 124 -3.55 -4.41 -8.28
CA SER A 124 -2.35 -3.62 -8.53
C SER A 124 -2.08 -2.75 -7.31
N GLY A 125 -0.83 -2.40 -7.06
CA GLY A 125 -0.42 -1.49 -5.99
C GLY A 125 0.53 -0.41 -6.49
N LEU A 126 0.41 0.79 -5.93
CA LEU A 126 1.32 1.92 -6.15
C LEU A 126 1.91 2.37 -4.80
N LYS A 127 3.24 2.44 -4.75
CA LYS A 127 4.00 2.90 -3.60
C LYS A 127 4.10 4.42 -3.58
N PHE A 128 3.77 5.00 -2.44
CA PHE A 128 3.98 6.40 -2.10
C PHE A 128 4.89 6.55 -0.89
N VAL A 129 5.66 7.64 -0.88
CA VAL A 129 6.52 8.05 0.24
C VAL A 129 6.49 9.57 0.39
N PHE A 130 6.92 10.08 1.55
CA PHE A 130 7.24 11.50 1.69
C PHE A 130 8.38 11.89 0.74
N ARG A 131 8.32 13.09 0.17
CA ARG A 131 9.44 13.68 -0.58
C ARG A 131 10.64 13.77 0.35
N LEU A 132 11.84 13.54 -0.17
CA LEU A 132 13.07 13.56 0.65
C LEU A 132 13.22 14.86 1.45
N LYS A 133 12.89 16.00 0.84
CA LYS A 133 12.93 17.33 1.48
C LYS A 133 11.87 17.57 2.56
N ASP A 134 10.88 16.69 2.69
CA ASP A 134 9.77 16.80 3.63
C ASP A 134 9.90 15.73 4.75
N ARG A 135 11.09 15.14 4.94
CA ARG A 135 11.35 14.07 5.93
C ARG A 135 12.11 14.53 7.19
N ASP A 136 12.45 15.81 7.24
CA ASP A 136 13.23 16.43 8.32
C ASP A 136 12.33 17.05 9.40
#